data_AF-A0A2D5Q9F7-F1
#
_entry.id   AF-A0A2D5Q9F7-F1
#
_cell.length_a   1.000
_cell.length_b   1.000
_cell.length_c   1.000
_cell.angle_alpha   90.00
_cell.angle_beta   90.00
_cell.angle_gamma   90.00
#
_symmetry.space_group_name_H-M   'P 1'
#
loop_
_entity.id
_entity.type
_entity.pdbx_description
1 polymer ?
#
loop_
_entity_poly.entity_id
_entity_poly.type
_entity_poly.pdbx_seq_one_letter_code
_entity_poly.pdbx_strand_id
1 'polypeptide(L)'
;MERNGLPDRMREAKIGRWVLGVCGFLLVSFFLAPMTLEEGSVGPLQGRANAIDYYSEDGFGSHGNQATSEGGADGQCCPAFAWSEVNFYAAIIYGFGDVNCHQKSERSWEVNNNQLPVCTRDVGIFAGLFIGGVVFSRRGWNRWTVRDTCLSLLPESMLHGVYAKNQRTMLWLACGMLLCVPLIADGFLQLLTSYESTNFKRVLTGVPFGFGLGILLCSMFAARAEAFFGAGQVLLPGEARFTLASNGRQESE
;
A
#
# COMPACT_ATOMS: atom_id res chain seq x y z
N MET A 1 18.77 -21.08 -15.65
CA MET A 1 17.30 -21.05 -15.67
C MET A 1 16.82 -20.89 -14.25
N GLU A 2 15.97 -19.89 -14.01
CA GLU A 2 15.36 -19.57 -12.73
C GLU A 2 14.15 -20.45 -12.43
N ARG A 3 13.61 -20.32 -11.22
CA ARG A 3 12.47 -21.10 -10.68
C ARG A 3 11.14 -20.95 -11.46
N ASN A 4 11.07 -20.02 -12.40
CA ASN A 4 9.93 -19.78 -13.27
C ASN A 4 10.19 -20.20 -14.74
N GLY A 5 11.39 -20.68 -15.07
CA GLY A 5 11.78 -21.05 -16.43
C GLY A 5 12.37 -19.90 -17.27
N LEU A 6 12.59 -18.72 -16.69
CA LEU A 6 13.28 -17.60 -17.34
C LEU A 6 14.81 -17.69 -17.14
N PRO A 7 15.63 -16.99 -17.95
CA PRO A 7 17.09 -17.00 -17.79
C PRO A 7 17.55 -16.33 -16.47
N ASP A 8 16.86 -15.27 -16.05
CA ASP A 8 17.17 -14.47 -14.85
C ASP A 8 15.90 -13.87 -14.22
N ARG A 9 16.07 -13.18 -13.09
CA ARG A 9 15.02 -12.44 -12.34
C ARG A 9 15.34 -10.96 -12.15
N MET A 10 16.17 -10.36 -13.02
CA MET A 10 16.66 -8.99 -12.85
C MET A 10 15.53 -7.97 -12.90
N ARG A 11 14.50 -8.22 -13.72
CA ARG A 11 13.34 -7.34 -13.87
C ARG A 11 12.50 -7.31 -12.60
N GLU A 12 12.21 -8.47 -12.01
CA GLU A 12 11.46 -8.61 -10.76
C GLU A 12 12.22 -7.95 -9.60
N ALA A 13 13.54 -8.16 -9.53
CA ALA A 13 14.40 -7.48 -8.57
C ALA A 13 14.40 -5.96 -8.76
N LYS A 14 14.38 -5.48 -10.01
CA LYS A 14 14.26 -4.05 -10.33
C LYS A 14 12.90 -3.51 -9.87
N ILE A 15 11.78 -4.19 -10.19
CA ILE A 15 10.42 -3.77 -9.80
C ILE A 15 10.31 -3.64 -8.27
N GLY A 16 10.77 -4.65 -7.51
CA GLY A 16 10.77 -4.57 -6.05
C GLY A 16 11.59 -3.38 -5.53
N ARG A 17 12.74 -3.08 -6.17
CA ARG A 17 13.56 -1.91 -5.86
C ARG A 17 12.88 -0.56 -6.16
N TRP A 18 12.09 -0.48 -7.23
CA TRP A 18 11.29 0.73 -7.51
C TRP A 18 10.24 0.94 -6.44
N VAL A 19 9.47 -0.11 -6.11
CA VAL A 19 8.41 -0.03 -5.09
C VAL A 19 9.00 0.34 -3.73
N LEU A 20 10.06 -0.35 -3.28
CA LEU A 20 10.70 0.01 -2.00
C LEU A 20 11.32 1.42 -2.04
N GLY A 21 11.85 1.86 -3.18
CA GLY A 21 12.42 3.21 -3.32
C GLY A 21 11.36 4.30 -3.18
N VAL A 22 10.25 4.19 -3.89
CA VAL A 22 9.14 5.16 -3.84
C VAL A 22 8.46 5.16 -2.47
N CYS A 23 8.10 3.98 -1.95
CA CYS A 23 7.44 3.87 -0.65
C CYS A 23 8.37 4.25 0.50
N GLY A 24 9.67 3.92 0.40
CA GLY A 24 10.68 4.32 1.39
C GLY A 24 10.93 5.82 1.38
N PHE A 25 10.97 6.45 0.20
CA PHE A 25 11.03 7.90 0.08
C PHE A 25 9.83 8.54 0.79
N LEU A 26 8.59 8.17 0.44
CA LEU A 26 7.39 8.75 1.07
C LEU A 26 7.37 8.53 2.59
N LEU A 27 7.70 7.31 3.05
CA LEU A 27 7.72 6.98 4.47
C LEU A 27 8.68 7.86 5.27
N VAL A 28 9.91 8.06 4.77
CA VAL A 28 10.89 8.94 5.42
C VAL A 28 10.45 10.39 5.31
N SER A 29 9.93 10.79 4.14
CA SER A 29 9.48 12.15 3.88
C SER A 29 8.33 12.58 4.79
N PHE A 30 7.46 11.66 5.24
CA PHE A 30 6.41 11.98 6.21
C PHE A 30 6.98 12.60 7.49
N PHE A 31 8.17 12.19 7.93
CA PHE A 31 8.83 12.73 9.12
C PHE A 31 9.75 13.90 8.80
N LEU A 32 10.40 13.91 7.63
CA LEU A 32 11.31 14.98 7.26
C LEU A 32 10.59 16.27 6.86
N ALA A 33 9.48 16.19 6.12
CA ALA A 33 8.72 17.35 5.68
C ALA A 33 8.33 18.30 6.84
N PRO A 34 7.70 17.83 7.94
CA PRO A 34 7.38 18.70 9.08
C PRO A 34 8.62 19.32 9.75
N MET A 35 9.79 18.67 9.70
CA MET A 35 11.04 19.23 10.23
C MET A 35 11.59 20.40 9.39
N THR A 36 11.16 20.53 8.13
CA THR A 36 11.55 21.64 7.25
C THR A 36 10.69 22.88 7.40
N LEU A 37 9.65 22.81 8.23
CA LEU A 37 8.69 23.88 8.47
C LEU A 37 8.97 24.56 9.81
N GLU A 38 8.41 25.76 9.98
CA GLU A 38 8.44 26.46 11.27
C GLU A 38 7.74 25.62 12.33
N GLU A 39 8.25 25.66 13.56
CA GLU A 39 7.74 24.85 14.66
C GLU A 39 6.28 25.22 14.96
N GLY A 40 5.39 24.21 15.01
CA GLY A 40 3.97 24.43 15.33
C GLY A 40 3.16 25.13 14.23
N SER A 41 3.69 25.24 13.01
CA SER A 41 3.00 25.87 11.88
C SER A 41 1.97 24.96 11.18
N VAL A 42 1.88 23.68 11.54
CA VAL A 42 0.97 22.72 10.88
C VAL A 42 0.00 22.07 11.87
N GLY A 43 -1.27 22.38 11.66
CA GLY A 43 -2.39 21.68 12.28
C GLY A 43 -2.90 22.32 13.58
N PRO A 44 -3.81 21.62 14.29
CA PRO A 44 -4.37 20.31 13.94
C PRO A 44 -5.21 20.35 12.64
N LEU A 45 -5.03 19.32 11.80
CA LEU A 45 -5.76 19.16 10.54
C LEU A 45 -6.94 18.17 10.71
N GLN A 46 -7.96 18.35 9.88
CA GLN A 46 -9.17 17.54 9.76
C GLN A 46 -9.71 17.53 8.32
N GLY A 47 -8.98 16.86 7.43
CA GLY A 47 -9.37 16.72 6.02
C GLY A 47 -10.26 15.51 5.72
N ARG A 48 -10.48 15.29 4.43
CA ARG A 48 -11.19 14.17 3.83
C ARG A 48 -10.21 13.39 2.96
N ALA A 49 -10.25 12.06 3.01
CA ALA A 49 -9.42 11.26 2.13
C ALA A 49 -9.94 11.34 0.69
N ASN A 50 -9.03 11.23 -0.26
CA ASN A 50 -9.32 11.33 -1.70
C ASN A 50 -9.89 12.71 -2.09
N ALA A 51 -9.48 13.77 -1.40
CA ALA A 51 -9.89 15.14 -1.64
C ALA A 51 -8.69 16.09 -1.62
N ILE A 52 -8.91 17.36 -1.95
CA ILE A 52 -7.93 18.42 -1.78
C ILE A 52 -8.56 19.42 -0.82
N ASP A 53 -8.06 19.48 0.41
CA ASP A 53 -8.66 20.25 1.50
C ASP A 53 -7.73 21.33 2.07
N TYR A 54 -6.42 21.23 1.80
CA TYR A 54 -5.39 22.15 2.31
C TYR A 54 -4.49 22.74 1.22
N TYR A 55 -4.95 22.80 -0.04
CA TYR A 55 -4.20 23.45 -1.13
C TYR A 55 -3.92 24.91 -0.80
N SER A 56 -4.96 25.68 -0.50
CA SER A 56 -4.89 27.11 -0.14
C SER A 56 -5.64 27.41 1.15
N GLU A 57 -5.38 28.58 1.74
CA GLU A 57 -6.05 29.04 2.96
C GLU A 57 -7.53 29.36 2.71
N ASP A 58 -7.83 29.91 1.54
CA ASP A 58 -9.17 30.27 1.07
C ASP A 58 -9.41 29.83 -0.40
N GLY A 59 -10.68 29.73 -0.78
CA GLY A 59 -11.06 29.36 -2.15
C GLY A 59 -10.92 27.87 -2.49
N PHE A 60 -10.20 27.56 -3.57
CA PHE A 60 -10.12 26.19 -4.09
C PHE A 60 -9.24 25.32 -3.21
N GLY A 61 -9.79 24.21 -2.71
CA GLY A 61 -9.03 23.26 -1.90
C GLY A 61 -8.68 23.82 -0.52
N SER A 62 -9.52 24.71 0.02
CA SER A 62 -9.38 25.25 1.37
C SER A 62 -10.44 24.70 2.35
N HIS A 63 -11.10 23.60 1.99
CA HIS A 63 -12.21 23.04 2.76
C HIS A 63 -11.78 22.66 4.18
N GLY A 64 -10.55 22.18 4.36
CA GLY A 64 -9.99 21.80 5.65
C GLY A 64 -9.68 22.99 6.57
N ASN A 65 -9.71 24.22 6.04
CA ASN A 65 -9.53 25.47 6.80
C ASN A 65 -10.86 26.10 7.24
N GLN A 66 -12.01 25.52 6.83
CA GLN A 66 -13.32 26.03 7.23
C GLN A 66 -13.64 25.62 8.67
N ALA A 67 -14.31 26.50 9.42
CA ALA A 67 -14.75 26.18 10.78
C ALA A 67 -15.72 24.98 10.76
N THR A 68 -15.31 23.86 11.35
CA THR A 68 -16.19 22.71 11.54
C THR A 68 -17.13 22.98 12.72
N SER A 69 -18.42 22.68 12.54
CA SER A 69 -19.49 22.89 13.52
C SER A 69 -19.34 22.11 14.85
N GLU A 70 -18.25 21.35 15.00
CA GLU A 70 -17.96 20.50 16.17
C GLU A 70 -16.89 21.09 17.10
N GLY A 71 -16.32 22.26 16.77
CA GLY A 71 -15.48 23.03 17.69
C GLY A 71 -16.34 23.84 18.66
N GLY A 72 -16.07 23.71 19.97
CA GLY A 72 -16.77 24.42 21.03
C GLY A 72 -16.79 25.96 20.87
N ALA A 73 -17.52 26.60 21.78
CA ALA A 73 -18.05 27.98 21.75
C ALA A 73 -17.11 29.16 21.44
N ASP A 74 -15.83 28.95 21.10
CA ASP A 74 -14.86 30.01 20.79
C ASP A 74 -14.47 30.13 19.32
N GLY A 75 -15.02 29.33 18.40
CA GLY A 75 -15.06 29.65 16.95
C GLY A 75 -13.73 29.85 16.21
N GLN A 76 -12.58 29.81 16.89
CA GLN A 76 -11.25 29.91 16.31
C GLN A 76 -10.84 28.49 15.90
N CYS A 77 -11.16 28.13 14.65
CA CYS A 77 -10.48 27.03 14.01
C CYS A 77 -8.97 27.32 14.05
N CYS A 78 -8.19 26.27 14.24
CA CYS A 78 -6.74 26.26 14.34
C CYS A 78 -6.08 27.08 13.21
N PRO A 79 -4.81 27.53 13.35
CA PRO A 79 -4.17 28.35 12.32
C PRO A 79 -4.36 27.70 10.94
N ALA A 80 -4.82 28.50 9.97
CA ALA A 80 -5.06 28.04 8.62
C ALA A 80 -3.76 27.44 8.06
N PHE A 81 -3.89 26.35 7.31
CA PHE A 81 -2.76 25.67 6.70
C PHE A 81 -2.99 25.53 5.20
N ALA A 82 -1.99 25.91 4.42
CA ALA A 82 -1.97 25.76 2.98
C ALA A 82 -0.65 25.14 2.54
N TRP A 83 -0.69 23.95 1.97
CA TRP A 83 0.52 23.31 1.48
C TRP A 83 1.07 24.00 0.22
N SER A 84 0.32 24.87 -0.47
CA SER A 84 0.86 25.71 -1.55
C SER A 84 1.83 26.79 -1.06
N GLU A 85 1.71 27.20 0.21
CA GLU A 85 2.44 28.34 0.77
C GLU A 85 3.71 27.93 1.54
N VAL A 86 3.92 26.63 1.73
CA VAL A 86 5.14 26.11 2.37
C VAL A 86 6.24 25.82 1.34
N ASN A 87 7.44 25.48 1.81
CA ASN A 87 8.54 25.12 0.91
C ASN A 87 8.15 23.97 -0.03
N PHE A 88 8.71 23.97 -1.25
CA PHE A 88 8.35 23.02 -2.31
C PHE A 88 8.39 21.54 -1.91
N TYR A 89 9.36 21.15 -1.07
CA TYR A 89 9.47 19.76 -0.63
C TYR A 89 8.31 19.39 0.31
N ALA A 90 8.06 20.20 1.34
CA ALA A 90 6.93 19.98 2.24
C ALA A 90 5.59 20.07 1.49
N ALA A 91 5.44 21.00 0.55
CA ALA A 91 4.24 21.16 -0.28
C ALA A 91 3.86 19.86 -0.99
N ILE A 92 4.82 19.20 -1.64
CA ILE A 92 4.60 17.91 -2.31
C ILE A 92 4.15 16.83 -1.32
N ILE A 93 4.78 16.75 -0.16
CA ILE A 93 4.53 15.68 0.80
C ILE A 93 3.19 15.88 1.54
N TYR A 94 2.87 17.12 1.93
CA TYR A 94 1.58 17.46 2.52
C TYR A 94 0.45 17.37 1.48
N GLY A 95 0.68 17.78 0.24
CA GLY A 95 -0.29 17.60 -0.85
C GLY A 95 -0.53 16.12 -1.18
N PHE A 96 0.51 15.28 -1.15
CA PHE A 96 0.35 13.83 -1.24
C PHE A 96 -0.54 13.30 -0.10
N GLY A 97 -0.29 13.78 1.12
CA GLY A 97 -1.07 13.43 2.30
C GLY A 97 -2.53 13.87 2.20
N ASP A 98 -2.78 15.10 1.76
CA ASP A 98 -4.11 15.72 1.60
C ASP A 98 -4.96 14.89 0.63
N VAL A 99 -4.37 14.52 -0.51
CA VAL A 99 -5.05 13.67 -1.51
C VAL A 99 -5.38 12.28 -0.98
N ASN A 100 -4.55 11.66 -0.13
CA ASN A 100 -4.71 10.23 0.20
C ASN A 100 -5.30 9.97 1.59
N CYS A 101 -5.15 10.91 2.53
CA CYS A 101 -5.45 10.73 3.94
C CYS A 101 -6.48 11.76 4.41
N HIS A 102 -7.34 11.38 5.36
CA HIS A 102 -8.19 12.35 6.06
C HIS A 102 -7.40 13.30 6.99
N GLN A 103 -6.08 13.11 7.16
CA GLN A 103 -5.19 13.96 7.98
C GLN A 103 -5.71 14.30 9.39
N LYS A 104 -6.55 13.46 9.98
CA LYS A 104 -7.12 13.72 11.30
C LYS A 104 -6.06 13.78 12.39
N SER A 105 -5.99 14.91 13.09
CA SER A 105 -4.98 15.21 14.12
C SER A 105 -4.94 14.18 15.26
N GLU A 106 -6.08 13.71 15.76
CA GLU A 106 -6.16 12.78 16.90
C GLU A 106 -5.57 11.39 16.62
N ARG A 107 -5.27 11.11 15.35
CA ARG A 107 -4.66 9.86 14.89
C ARG A 107 -3.34 10.06 14.15
N SER A 108 -2.80 11.27 14.19
CA SER A 108 -1.50 11.61 13.64
C SER A 108 -0.45 11.69 14.75
N TRP A 109 0.81 11.65 14.36
CA TRP A 109 1.91 12.04 15.25
C TRP A 109 2.37 13.45 14.88
N GLU A 110 3.26 13.99 15.69
CA GLU A 110 3.86 15.30 15.47
C GLU A 110 5.38 15.19 15.47
N VAL A 111 6.00 16.03 14.66
CA VAL A 111 7.45 16.21 14.58
C VAL A 111 7.68 17.71 14.45
N ASN A 112 8.60 18.28 15.25
CA ASN A 112 8.79 19.74 15.30
C ASN A 112 7.48 20.49 15.65
N ASN A 113 6.66 19.90 16.54
CA ASN A 113 5.30 20.35 16.88
C ASN A 113 4.36 20.51 15.67
N ASN A 114 4.73 19.96 14.51
CA ASN A 114 3.93 19.94 13.30
C ASN A 114 3.30 18.57 13.11
N GLN A 115 1.99 18.55 12.86
CA GLN A 115 1.29 17.31 12.53
C GLN A 115 1.91 16.63 11.30
N LEU A 116 2.10 15.31 11.33
CA LEU A 116 2.52 14.57 10.15
C LEU A 116 1.52 14.79 8.98
N PRO A 117 2.01 14.75 7.72
CA PRO A 117 1.19 14.90 6.52
C PRO A 117 0.18 13.76 6.32
N VAL A 118 0.32 12.65 7.05
CA VAL A 118 -0.58 11.49 7.01
C VAL A 118 -0.82 10.95 8.41
N CYS A 119 -1.89 10.19 8.60
CA CYS A 119 -2.16 9.53 9.88
C CYS A 119 -1.21 8.37 10.15
N THR A 120 -1.12 7.96 11.42
CA THR A 120 -0.26 6.85 11.85
C THR A 120 -0.62 5.50 11.22
N ARG A 121 -1.87 5.32 10.75
CA ARG A 121 -2.25 4.14 9.95
C ARG A 121 -1.51 4.11 8.61
N ASP A 122 -1.45 5.23 7.91
CA ASP A 122 -0.79 5.31 6.60
C ASP A 122 0.73 5.17 6.74
N VAL A 123 1.31 5.68 7.83
CA VAL A 123 2.71 5.37 8.19
C VAL A 123 2.93 3.84 8.24
N GLY A 124 2.03 3.10 8.90
CA GLY A 124 2.07 1.63 8.94
C GLY A 124 1.92 1.00 7.55
N ILE A 125 0.97 1.48 6.74
CA ILE A 125 0.74 0.98 5.37
C ILE A 125 1.99 1.20 4.50
N PHE A 126 2.60 2.38 4.53
CA PHE A 126 3.82 2.68 3.77
C PHE A 126 5.03 1.89 4.26
N ALA A 127 5.17 1.66 5.57
CA ALA A 127 6.17 0.74 6.10
C ALA A 127 5.96 -0.69 5.60
N GLY A 128 4.71 -1.17 5.59
CA GLY A 128 4.36 -2.46 5.00
C GLY A 128 4.72 -2.54 3.50
N LEU A 129 4.34 -1.53 2.71
CA LEU A 129 4.64 -1.44 1.28
C LEU A 129 6.15 -1.50 1.01
N PHE A 130 6.94 -0.76 1.80
CA PHE A 130 8.40 -0.79 1.77
C PHE A 130 8.94 -2.21 2.01
N ILE A 131 8.48 -2.88 3.09
CA ILE A 131 8.88 -4.27 3.40
C ILE A 131 8.46 -5.22 2.27
N GLY A 132 7.27 -5.05 1.70
CA GLY A 132 6.77 -5.84 0.57
C GLY A 132 7.69 -5.72 -0.64
N GLY A 133 8.10 -4.49 -1.00
CA GLY A 133 9.07 -4.24 -2.06
C GLY A 133 10.45 -4.86 -1.78
N VAL A 134 10.94 -4.78 -0.53
CA VAL A 134 12.19 -5.44 -0.11
C VAL A 134 12.10 -6.95 -0.31
N VAL A 135 11.05 -7.58 0.20
CA VAL A 135 10.88 -9.04 0.09
C VAL A 135 10.72 -9.47 -1.37
N PHE A 136 9.92 -8.74 -2.16
CA PHE A 136 9.73 -9.04 -3.58
C PHE A 136 11.03 -8.88 -4.38
N SER A 137 11.83 -7.83 -4.12
CA SER A 137 13.10 -7.62 -4.83
C SER A 137 14.08 -8.79 -4.65
N ARG A 138 13.98 -9.51 -3.53
CA ARG A 138 14.86 -10.63 -3.17
C ARG A 138 14.28 -11.99 -3.58
N ARG A 139 12.95 -12.15 -3.60
CA ARG A 139 12.26 -13.45 -3.68
C ARG A 139 11.04 -13.50 -4.61
N GLY A 140 10.76 -12.47 -5.38
CA GLY A 140 9.66 -12.48 -6.35
C GLY A 140 10.09 -13.07 -7.69
N TRP A 141 9.21 -13.86 -8.33
CA TRP A 141 9.38 -14.37 -9.69
C TRP A 141 8.09 -14.17 -10.50
N ASN A 142 8.19 -13.67 -11.74
CA ASN A 142 7.06 -13.65 -12.67
C ASN A 142 6.64 -15.11 -12.98
N ARG A 143 5.40 -15.46 -12.66
CA ARG A 143 4.81 -16.78 -12.99
C ARG A 143 3.55 -16.62 -13.85
N TRP A 144 3.61 -15.72 -14.84
CA TRP A 144 2.56 -15.45 -15.84
C TRP A 144 1.33 -14.72 -15.30
N THR A 145 0.71 -15.21 -14.23
CA THR A 145 -0.45 -14.55 -13.60
C THR A 145 -0.02 -13.77 -12.36
N VAL A 146 -0.80 -12.74 -11.98
CA VAL A 146 -0.58 -11.98 -10.75
C VAL A 146 -0.66 -12.90 -9.52
N ARG A 147 -1.64 -13.80 -9.48
CA ARG A 147 -1.82 -14.79 -8.40
C ARG A 147 -0.57 -15.66 -8.23
N ASP A 148 -0.11 -16.28 -9.31
CA ASP A 148 1.01 -17.21 -9.27
C ASP A 148 2.33 -16.47 -8.97
N THR A 149 2.44 -15.21 -9.40
CA THR A 149 3.54 -14.31 -9.06
C THR A 149 3.52 -13.94 -7.56
N CYS A 150 2.36 -13.67 -6.97
CA CYS A 150 2.23 -13.48 -5.52
C CYS A 150 2.63 -14.74 -4.74
N LEU A 151 2.18 -15.92 -5.20
CA LEU A 151 2.51 -17.18 -4.54
C LEU A 151 3.98 -17.58 -4.71
N SER A 152 4.73 -16.97 -5.63
CA SER A 152 6.17 -17.25 -5.84
C SER A 152 7.03 -16.97 -4.61
N LEU A 153 6.55 -16.12 -3.71
CA LEU A 153 7.21 -15.76 -2.46
C LEU A 153 7.10 -16.83 -1.37
N LEU A 154 6.16 -17.76 -1.50
CA LEU A 154 6.00 -18.87 -0.55
C LEU A 154 7.02 -19.99 -0.84
N PRO A 155 7.44 -20.73 0.20
CA PRO A 155 8.29 -21.91 0.03
C PRO A 155 7.67 -22.93 -0.93
N GLU A 156 8.50 -23.53 -1.79
CA GLU A 156 8.02 -24.46 -2.81
C GLU A 156 7.36 -25.71 -2.21
N SER A 157 7.89 -26.19 -1.09
CA SER A 157 7.34 -27.33 -0.35
C SER A 157 5.89 -27.13 0.07
N MET A 158 5.47 -25.89 0.35
CA MET A 158 4.08 -25.57 0.68
C MET A 158 3.17 -25.58 -0.55
N LEU A 159 3.73 -25.38 -1.75
CA LEU A 159 2.97 -25.17 -2.97
C LEU A 159 2.71 -26.47 -3.76
N HIS A 160 3.51 -27.53 -3.58
CA HIS A 160 3.36 -28.77 -4.36
C HIS A 160 1.92 -29.32 -4.31
N GLY A 161 1.39 -29.53 -3.10
CA GLY A 161 0.02 -30.02 -2.93
C GLY A 161 -1.06 -29.03 -3.38
N VAL A 162 -0.78 -27.73 -3.26
CA VAL A 162 -1.72 -26.66 -3.64
C VAL A 162 -1.89 -26.58 -5.16
N TYR A 163 -0.79 -26.69 -5.91
CA TYR A 163 -0.83 -26.72 -7.37
C TYR A 163 -1.43 -28.02 -7.87
N ALA A 164 -1.06 -29.17 -7.29
CA ALA A 164 -1.62 -30.48 -7.65
C ALA A 164 -3.15 -30.55 -7.44
N LYS A 165 -3.66 -29.98 -6.35
CA LYS A 165 -5.11 -29.94 -6.04
C LYS A 165 -5.84 -28.74 -6.64
N ASN A 166 -5.17 -27.91 -7.45
CA ASN A 166 -5.73 -26.68 -8.02
C ASN A 166 -6.30 -25.69 -6.96
N GLN A 167 -5.74 -25.65 -5.76
CA GLN A 167 -6.17 -24.80 -4.64
C GLN A 167 -5.48 -23.41 -4.62
N ARG A 168 -4.72 -23.07 -5.67
CA ARG A 168 -3.93 -21.83 -5.77
C ARG A 168 -4.74 -20.55 -5.52
N THR A 169 -5.97 -20.46 -6.05
CA THR A 169 -6.83 -19.29 -5.85
C THR A 169 -7.26 -19.17 -4.39
N MET A 170 -7.65 -20.28 -3.78
CA MET A 170 -8.05 -20.30 -2.37
C MET A 170 -6.90 -19.89 -1.46
N LEU A 171 -5.69 -20.42 -1.69
CA LEU A 171 -4.51 -20.05 -0.90
C LEU A 171 -4.18 -18.57 -1.06
N TRP A 172 -4.18 -18.05 -2.28
CA TRP A 172 -3.90 -16.64 -2.54
C TRP A 172 -4.91 -15.71 -1.85
N LEU A 173 -6.20 -16.03 -1.93
CA LEU A 173 -7.25 -15.30 -1.22
C LEU A 173 -7.09 -15.41 0.30
N ALA A 174 -6.77 -16.59 0.83
CA ALA A 174 -6.56 -16.79 2.26
C ALA A 174 -5.37 -15.97 2.79
N CYS A 175 -4.24 -15.94 2.07
CA CYS A 175 -3.10 -15.09 2.40
C CYS A 175 -3.46 -13.60 2.34
N GLY A 176 -4.18 -13.16 1.31
CA GLY A 176 -4.64 -11.78 1.18
C GLY A 176 -5.56 -11.37 2.34
N MET A 177 -6.55 -12.21 2.65
CA MET A 177 -7.48 -11.99 3.76
C MET A 177 -6.73 -11.91 5.10
N LEU A 178 -5.80 -12.83 5.36
CA LEU A 178 -5.00 -12.83 6.59
C LEU A 178 -4.25 -11.50 6.80
N LEU A 179 -3.73 -10.91 5.72
CA LEU A 179 -3.01 -9.62 5.77
C LEU A 179 -3.96 -8.42 5.93
N CYS A 180 -5.20 -8.51 5.46
CA CYS A 180 -6.21 -7.46 5.63
C CYS A 180 -6.90 -7.48 7.00
N VAL A 181 -7.05 -8.67 7.61
CA VAL A 181 -7.83 -8.87 8.84
C VAL A 181 -7.46 -7.90 9.98
N PRO A 182 -6.18 -7.68 10.32
CA PRO A 182 -5.85 -6.78 11.44
C PRO A 182 -6.37 -5.35 11.24
N LEU A 183 -6.20 -4.77 10.05
CA LEU A 183 -6.66 -3.42 9.71
C LEU A 183 -8.19 -3.34 9.68
N ILE A 184 -8.83 -4.33 9.06
CA ILE A 184 -10.29 -4.41 8.99
C ILE A 184 -10.86 -4.53 10.41
N ALA A 185 -10.37 -5.46 11.21
CA ALA A 185 -10.87 -5.67 12.58
C ALA A 185 -10.68 -4.40 13.44
N ASP A 186 -9.51 -3.77 13.40
CA ASP A 186 -9.24 -2.54 14.15
C ASP A 186 -10.15 -1.38 13.73
N GLY A 187 -10.39 -1.21 12.42
CA GLY A 187 -11.31 -0.20 11.90
C GLY A 187 -12.78 -0.49 12.24
N PHE A 188 -13.23 -1.72 12.05
CA PHE A 188 -14.62 -2.12 12.32
C PHE A 188 -14.95 -2.12 13.82
N LEU A 189 -14.04 -2.57 14.68
CA LEU A 189 -14.25 -2.51 16.13
C LEU A 189 -14.36 -1.07 16.61
N GLN A 190 -13.51 -0.17 16.10
CA GLN A 190 -13.62 1.26 16.44
C GLN A 190 -14.91 1.89 15.88
N LEU A 191 -15.39 1.44 14.72
CA LEU A 191 -16.64 1.94 14.14
C LEU A 191 -17.89 1.49 14.93
N LEU A 192 -17.87 0.28 15.48
CA LEU A 192 -19.07 -0.37 16.04
C LEU A 192 -19.13 -0.39 17.57
N THR A 193 -18.05 -0.04 18.26
CA THR A 193 -17.94 -0.17 19.73
C THR A 193 -17.26 1.05 20.34
N SER A 194 -17.17 1.09 21.68
CA SER A 194 -16.40 2.11 22.42
C SER A 194 -14.88 1.88 22.40
N TYR A 195 -14.41 0.87 21.67
CA TYR A 195 -12.98 0.62 21.48
C TYR A 195 -12.35 1.76 20.68
N GLU A 196 -11.28 2.35 21.22
CA GLU A 196 -10.47 3.32 20.50
C GLU A 196 -9.15 2.71 20.03
N SER A 197 -8.86 2.84 18.73
CA SER A 197 -7.54 2.50 18.21
C SER A 197 -6.54 3.59 18.61
N THR A 198 -5.44 3.20 19.22
CA THR A 198 -4.33 4.09 19.54
C THR A 198 -3.42 4.22 18.34
N ASN A 199 -2.64 5.30 18.23
CA ASN A 199 -1.66 5.48 17.16
C ASN A 199 -0.72 4.29 16.94
N PHE A 200 -0.24 3.65 18.01
CA PHE A 200 0.59 2.45 17.89
C PHE A 200 -0.15 1.26 17.26
N LYS A 201 -1.38 0.97 17.72
CA LYS A 201 -2.25 -0.06 17.11
C LYS A 201 -2.53 0.20 15.64
N ARG A 202 -2.76 1.47 15.24
CA ARG A 202 -2.95 1.87 13.84
C ARG A 202 -1.75 1.53 12.96
N VAL A 203 -0.53 1.75 13.45
CA VAL A 203 0.69 1.33 12.76
C VAL A 203 0.75 -0.20 12.65
N LEU A 204 0.56 -0.91 13.77
CA LEU A 204 0.65 -2.38 13.81
C LEU A 204 -0.35 -3.06 12.89
N THR A 205 -1.56 -2.52 12.75
CA THR A 205 -2.60 -3.09 11.89
C THR A 205 -2.40 -2.67 10.42
N GLY A 206 -1.82 -1.49 10.18
CA GLY A 206 -1.46 -1.01 8.85
C GLY A 206 -0.31 -1.77 8.17
N VAL A 207 0.72 -2.18 8.93
CA VAL A 207 1.91 -2.87 8.38
C VAL A 207 1.57 -4.16 7.63
N PRO A 208 0.79 -5.12 8.18
CA PRO A 208 0.40 -6.34 7.46
C PRO A 208 -0.34 -6.05 6.16
N PHE A 209 -1.29 -5.10 6.19
CA PHE A 209 -2.05 -4.71 5.01
C PHE A 209 -1.13 -4.11 3.93
N GLY A 210 -0.28 -3.16 4.31
CA GLY A 210 0.71 -2.55 3.42
C GLY A 210 1.68 -3.57 2.83
N PHE A 211 2.10 -4.56 3.61
CA PHE A 211 2.97 -5.65 3.15
C PHE A 211 2.30 -6.48 2.04
N GLY A 212 1.04 -6.88 2.25
CA GLY A 212 0.25 -7.58 1.25
C GLY A 212 0.04 -6.75 -0.02
N LEU A 213 -0.30 -5.48 0.14
CA LEU A 213 -0.47 -4.54 -0.97
C LEU A 213 0.83 -4.36 -1.75
N GLY A 214 1.98 -4.32 -1.08
CA GLY A 214 3.29 -4.16 -1.71
C GLY A 214 3.66 -5.37 -2.56
N ILE A 215 3.39 -6.57 -2.06
CA ILE A 215 3.54 -7.82 -2.83
C ILE A 215 2.60 -7.82 -4.04
N LEU A 216 1.35 -7.44 -3.86
CA LEU A 216 0.36 -7.39 -4.94
C LEU A 216 0.79 -6.41 -6.03
N LEU A 217 1.18 -5.19 -5.66
CA LEU A 217 1.65 -4.16 -6.58
C LEU A 217 2.87 -4.62 -7.39
N CYS A 218 3.88 -5.16 -6.70
CA CYS A 218 5.05 -5.73 -7.39
C CYS A 218 4.65 -6.85 -8.35
N SER A 219 3.72 -7.72 -7.93
CA SER A 219 3.25 -8.85 -8.72
C SER A 219 2.46 -8.40 -9.96
N MET A 220 1.66 -7.33 -9.86
CA MET A 220 0.94 -6.73 -10.99
C MET A 220 1.89 -6.21 -12.06
N PHE A 221 2.97 -5.54 -11.65
CA PHE A 221 3.99 -5.07 -12.61
C PHE A 221 4.88 -6.19 -13.15
N ALA A 222 5.14 -7.21 -12.34
CA ALA A 222 6.02 -8.31 -12.71
C ALA A 222 5.33 -9.34 -13.62
N ALA A 223 4.07 -9.68 -13.37
CA ALA A 223 3.32 -10.70 -14.10
C ALA A 223 3.17 -10.31 -15.58
N ARG A 224 3.93 -10.98 -16.44
CA ARG A 224 3.93 -10.74 -17.89
C ARG A 224 3.98 -12.07 -18.63
N ALA A 225 2.93 -12.37 -19.38
CA ALA A 225 2.83 -13.56 -20.22
C ALA A 225 3.83 -13.54 -21.39
N GLU A 226 4.04 -12.39 -22.01
CA GLU A 226 4.95 -12.19 -23.17
C GLU A 226 6.42 -12.50 -22.87
N ALA A 227 6.81 -12.60 -21.59
CA ALA A 227 8.16 -13.00 -21.21
C ALA A 227 8.44 -14.49 -21.53
N PHE A 228 7.39 -15.25 -21.86
CA PHE A 228 7.43 -16.67 -22.13
C PHE A 228 6.96 -16.93 -23.57
N PHE A 229 7.57 -17.88 -24.26
CA PHE A 229 7.14 -18.34 -25.59
C PHE A 229 5.75 -18.97 -25.56
N GLY A 230 5.33 -19.52 -24.42
CA GLY A 230 4.01 -20.10 -24.24
C GLY A 230 3.75 -20.50 -22.80
N ALA A 231 2.48 -20.73 -22.48
CA ALA A 231 2.04 -20.98 -21.10
C ALA A 231 2.74 -22.22 -20.47
N GLY A 232 3.03 -23.24 -21.28
CA GLY A 232 3.72 -24.45 -20.85
C GLY A 232 5.23 -24.31 -20.55
N GLN A 233 5.84 -23.16 -20.86
CA GLN A 233 7.23 -22.85 -20.50
C GLN A 233 7.36 -22.45 -19.03
N VAL A 234 6.28 -21.94 -18.43
CA VAL A 234 6.30 -21.47 -17.04
C VAL A 234 6.51 -22.67 -16.12
N LEU A 235 7.62 -22.67 -15.37
CA LEU A 235 7.86 -23.66 -14.34
C LEU A 235 7.05 -23.29 -13.09
N LEU A 236 6.12 -24.18 -12.73
CA LEU A 236 5.31 -24.06 -11.51
C LEU A 236 5.70 -25.18 -10.51
N PRO A 237 5.37 -25.00 -9.22
CA PRO A 237 5.68 -26.00 -8.19
C PRO A 237 5.11 -27.39 -8.52
N GLY A 238 5.88 -28.44 -8.23
CA GLY A 238 5.49 -29.83 -8.48
C GLY A 238 5.37 -30.19 -9.96
N GLU A 239 6.22 -29.59 -10.82
CA GLU A 239 6.25 -29.79 -12.28
C GLU A 239 4.94 -29.43 -13.01
N ALA A 240 4.03 -28.72 -12.33
CA ALA A 240 2.81 -28.22 -12.95
C ALA A 240 3.14 -27.25 -14.09
N ARG A 241 2.29 -27.25 -15.12
CA ARG A 241 2.40 -26.37 -16.29
C ARG A 241 1.04 -25.83 -16.66
N PHE A 242 1.00 -24.64 -17.25
CA PHE A 242 -0.21 -24.15 -17.86
C PHE A 242 -0.44 -24.85 -19.20
N THR A 243 -1.67 -25.28 -19.44
CA THR A 243 -2.14 -25.78 -20.73
C THR A 243 -3.25 -24.87 -21.25
N LEU A 244 -3.30 -24.66 -22.56
CA LEU A 244 -4.44 -24.00 -23.18
C LEU A 244 -5.62 -24.97 -23.16
N ALA A 245 -6.83 -24.46 -22.91
CA ALA A 245 -8.03 -25.27 -23.04
C ALA A 245 -8.14 -25.72 -24.50
N SER A 246 -8.07 -27.03 -24.76
CA SER A 246 -8.42 -27.58 -26.07
C SER A 246 -9.93 -27.48 -26.21
N ASN A 247 -10.43 -26.55 -27.04
CA ASN A 247 -11.83 -26.57 -27.44
C ASN A 247 -12.06 -27.85 -28.22
N GLY A 248 -12.66 -28.86 -27.56
CA GLY A 248 -13.12 -30.09 -28.19
C GLY A 248 -14.33 -29.81 -29.09
N ARG A 249 -14.11 -29.16 -30.24
CA ARG A 249 -14.92 -29.41 -31.42
C ARG A 249 -14.14 -30.42 -32.25
N GLN A 250 -14.40 -31.70 -31.99
CA GLN A 250 -14.29 -32.70 -33.04
C GLN A 250 -15.32 -32.29 -34.10
N GLU A 251 -14.84 -31.77 -35.22
CA GLU A 251 -15.59 -31.87 -36.47
C GLU A 251 -15.74 -33.38 -36.75
N SER A 252 -16.94 -33.89 -36.47
CA SER A 252 -17.39 -35.17 -37.00
C SER A 252 -17.72 -34.94 -38.48
N GLU A 253 -16.77 -35.25 -39.35
CA GLU A 253 -17.06 -35.66 -40.73
C GLU A 253 -17.58 -37.11 -40.74
#